data_AF-A0A5E7E2S2-F1
#
_entry.id   AF-A0A5E7E2S2-F1
#
_cell.length_a   1.000
_cell.length_b   1.000
_cell.length_c   1.000
_cell.angle_alpha   90.00
_cell.angle_beta   90.00
_cell.angle_gamma   90.00
#
_symmetry.space_group_name_H-M   'P 1'
#
loop_
_entity.id
_entity.type
_entity.pdbx_description
1 polymer ?
#
loop_
_entity_poly.entity_id
_entity_poly.type
_entity_poly.pdbx_seq_one_letter_code
_entity_poly.pdbx_strand_id
1 'polypeptide(L)' 'MGPKVQAACGFVRNTGKIAVISSLSDIEAIVQGTAGTRIHTVKPGITYV' A
#
# COMPACT_ATOMS: atom_id res chain seq x y z
N MET A 1 6.59 12.25 1.37
CA MET A 1 5.75 11.03 1.41
C MET A 1 5.07 10.74 2.76
N GLY A 2 5.48 11.34 3.88
CA GLY A 2 4.95 11.03 5.23
C GLY A 2 3.42 11.03 5.39
N PRO A 3 2.68 12.07 4.94
CA PRO A 3 1.22 12.10 5.09
C PRO A 3 0.49 10.96 4.36
N LYS A 4 0.99 10.54 3.19
CA LYS A 4 0.42 9.41 2.42
C LYS A 4 0.57 8.10 3.18
N VAL A 5 1.75 7.86 3.76
CA VAL A 5 2.02 6.66 4.56
C VAL A 5 1.17 6.64 5.82
N GLN A 6 1.06 7.77 6.53
CA GLN A 6 0.21 7.87 7.72
C GLN A 6 -1.26 7.53 7.43
N ALA A 7 -1.81 8.09 6.34
CA ALA A 7 -3.18 7.82 5.92
C ALA A 7 -3.39 6.34 5.53
N ALA A 8 -2.48 5.77 4.75
CA ALA A 8 -2.56 4.37 4.36
C ALA A 8 -2.49 3.43 5.58
N CYS A 9 -1.56 3.68 6.51
CA CYS A 9 -1.48 2.91 7.76
C CYS A 9 -2.76 3.03 8.61
N GLY A 10 -3.37 4.23 8.67
CA GLY A 10 -4.66 4.43 9.34
C GLY A 10 -5.79 3.62 8.70
N PHE A 11 -5.92 3.68 7.36
CA PHE A 11 -6.91 2.93 6.61
C PHE A 11 -6.79 1.42 6.83
N VAL A 12 -5.57 0.89 6.69
CA VAL A 12 -5.32 -0.55 6.83
C VAL A 12 -5.63 -1.02 8.26
N ARG A 13 -5.22 -0.27 9.28
CA ARG A 13 -5.51 -0.60 10.68
C ARG A 13 -7.01 -0.57 10.99
N ASN A 14 -7.74 0.37 10.41
CA ASN A 14 -9.17 0.53 10.70
C ASN A 14 -10.07 -0.42 9.89
N THR A 15 -9.62 -0.88 8.72
CA THR A 15 -10.48 -1.65 7.79
C THR A 15 -10.02 -3.08 7.55
N GLY A 16 -8.75 -3.40 7.83
CA GLY A 16 -8.12 -4.66 7.41
C GLY A 16 -7.91 -4.79 5.90
N LYS A 17 -8.30 -3.79 5.10
CA LYS A 17 -8.12 -3.79 3.63
C LYS A 17 -6.73 -3.30 3.26
N ILE A 18 -6.23 -3.74 2.11
CA ILE A 18 -4.92 -3.35 1.57
C ILE A 18 -4.99 -1.91 1.05
N ALA A 19 -3.99 -1.09 1.38
CA ALA A 19 -3.75 0.21 0.76
C ALA A 19 -2.54 0.14 -0.19
N VAL A 20 -2.60 0.88 -1.30
CA VAL A 20 -1.49 0.96 -2.26
C VAL A 20 -1.15 2.42 -2.56
N ILE A 21 0.13 2.75 -2.55
CA ILE A 21 0.67 4.06 -2.95
C ILE A 21 1.51 3.84 -4.22
N SER A 22 1.16 4.54 -5.31
CA SER A 22 1.89 4.47 -6.58
C SER A 22 1.62 5.69 -7.47
N SER A 23 2.17 5.70 -8.68
CA SER A 23 1.81 6.65 -9.74
C SER A 23 0.48 6.29 -10.41
N LEU A 24 -0.18 7.27 -11.03
CA LEU A 24 -1.42 7.03 -11.79
C LEU A 24 -1.15 6.20 -13.05
N SER A 25 0.02 6.35 -13.66
CA SER A 25 0.43 5.62 -14.85
C SER A 25 0.56 4.11 -14.61
N ASP A 26 0.79 3.68 -13.36
CA ASP A 26 0.94 2.27 -12.99
C ASP A 26 -0.39 1.59 -12.60
N ILE A 27 -1.54 2.19 -12.89
CA ILE A 27 -2.84 1.73 -12.37
C ILE A 27 -3.14 0.26 -12.70
N GLU A 28 -2.84 -0.19 -13.92
CA GLU A 28 -3.05 -1.58 -14.33
C GLU A 28 -2.18 -2.54 -13.51
N ALA A 29 -0.89 -2.22 -13.35
CA ALA A 29 0.06 -3.03 -12.59
C ALA A 29 -0.29 -3.06 -11.08
N ILE A 30 -0.82 -1.97 -10.53
CA ILE A 30 -1.30 -1.93 -9.13
C ILE A 30 -2.48 -2.88 -8.91
N VAL A 31 -3.43 -2.88 -9.85
CA VAL A 31 -4.62 -3.76 -9.80
C VAL A 31 -4.20 -5.22 -9.92
N GLN A 32 -3.20 -5.52 -10.77
CA GLN A 32 -2.60 -6.85 -10.88
C GLN A 32 -1.71 -7.23 -9.69
N GLY A 33 -1.37 -6.28 -8.82
CA GLY A 33 -0.56 -6.51 -7.63
C GLY A 33 0.94 -6.58 -7.86
N THR A 34 1.42 -6.13 -9.03
CA THR A 34 2.82 -6.20 -9.45
C THR A 34 3.56 -4.87 -9.31
N ALA A 35 2.86 -3.77 -8.96
CA ALA A 35 3.47 -2.46 -8.74
C ALA A 35 2.92 -1.74 -7.50
N GLY A 36 3.65 -0.69 -7.11
CA GLY A 36 3.31 0.20 -6.00
C GLY A 36 3.73 -0.30 -4.62
N THR A 37 3.74 0.60 -3.65
CA THR A 37 3.97 0.26 -2.24
C THR A 37 2.68 -0.26 -1.62
N ARG A 38 2.66 -1.56 -1.31
CA ARG A 38 1.50 -2.23 -0.71
C ARG A 38 1.62 -2.27 0.80
N ILE A 39 0.62 -1.75 1.50
CA ILE A 39 0.59 -1.63 2.95
C ILE A 39 -0.54 -2.52 3.47
N HIS A 40 -0.22 -3.45 4.37
CA HIS A 40 -1.16 -4.41 4.95
C HIS A 40 -0.66 -4.90 6.33
N THR A 41 -1.55 -5.43 7.16
CA THR A 41 -1.25 -5.93 8.52
C THR A 41 -0.90 -7.41 8.58
N VAL A 42 -0.83 -8.10 7.44
CA VAL A 42 -0.66 -9.55 7.34
C VAL A 42 0.75 -10.02 7.76
N LYS A 43 1.77 -9.18 7.60
CA LYS A 43 3.16 -9.51 7.94
C LYS A 43 3.81 -8.37 8.73
N PRO A 44 4.62 -8.67 9.75
CA PRO A 44 5.39 -7.67 10.45
C PRO A 44 6.59 -7.18 9.60
N GLY A 45 6.95 -5.91 9.76
CA GLY A 45 8.13 -5.32 9.11
C GLY A 45 7.88 -4.78 7.70
N ILE A 46 8.97 -4.58 6.95
CA ILE A 46 8.96 -4.05 5.58
C ILE A 46 9.75 -5.02 4.71
N THR A 47 9.20 -5.36 3.54
CA THR A 47 9.91 -6.14 2.51
C THR A 47 10.20 -5.24 1.33
N TYR A 48 11.44 -5.29 0.84
CA TYR A 48 11.86 -4.64 -0.40
C TYR A 48 12.15 -5.75 -1.41
N VAL A 49 11.52 -5.66 -2.57
CA VAL A 49 11.67 -6.57 -3.72
C VAL A 49 11.97 -5.76 -4.96
#